data_AF-A0A1A9C733-F1
#
_entry.id   AF-A0A1A9C733-F1
#
_cell.length_a   1.000
_cell.length_b   1.000
_cell.length_c   1.000
_cell.angle_alpha   90.00
_cell.angle_beta   90.00
_cell.angle_gamma   90.00
#
_symmetry.space_group_name_H-M   'P 1'
#
loop_
_entity.id
_entity.type
_entity.pdbx_description
1 polymer ?
#
loop_
_entity_poly.entity_id
_entity_poly.type
_entity_poly.pdbx_seq_one_letter_code
_entity_poly.pdbx_strand_id
1 'polypeptide(L)' 'MTEPRDPALVRVERGVADEEELAALTALLLARAAAAHTPAPHPHLRTTAHWTRHRPYHSPHSWQAPA' A
#
# COMPACT_ATOMS: atom_id res chain seq x y z
N MET A 1 25.73 -3.07 -1.03
CA MET A 1 25.87 -1.65 -0.67
C MET A 1 24.49 -1.04 -0.80
N THR A 2 23.79 -0.81 0.31
CA THR A 2 22.48 -0.13 0.29
C THR A 2 22.78 1.36 0.32
N GLU A 3 22.64 2.03 -0.82
CA GLU A 3 22.71 3.49 -0.91
C GLU A 3 21.74 4.12 0.10
N PRO A 4 22.09 5.25 0.74
CA PRO A 4 21.15 5.95 1.60
C PRO A 4 19.95 6.36 0.75
N ARG A 5 18.78 5.79 1.06
CA ARG A 5 17.52 6.17 0.44
C ARG A 5 17.34 7.66 0.71
N ASP A 6 16.98 8.41 -0.34
CA ASP A 6 16.54 9.80 -0.27
C ASP A 6 15.78 10.06 1.06
N PRO A 7 16.15 11.07 1.87
CA PRO A 7 15.54 11.30 3.19
C PRO A 7 14.01 11.49 3.16
N ALA A 8 13.42 11.66 1.99
CA ALA A 8 11.98 11.65 1.81
C ALA A 8 11.38 10.26 2.13
N LEU A 9 10.69 10.16 3.27
CA LEU A 9 9.98 8.95 3.73
C LEU A 9 8.88 8.49 2.74
N VAL A 10 8.40 9.40 1.88
CA VAL A 10 7.32 9.17 0.91
C VAL A 10 7.68 9.82 -0.41
N ARG A 11 7.51 9.10 -1.52
CA ARG A 11 7.69 9.62 -2.89
C ARG A 11 6.35 10.14 -3.43
N VAL A 12 6.34 11.38 -3.90
CA VAL A 12 5.19 12.00 -4.58
C VAL A 12 5.41 11.93 -6.09
N GLU A 13 4.57 11.19 -6.81
CA GLU A 13 4.70 11.03 -8.27
C GLU A 13 4.11 12.18 -9.07
N ARG A 14 3.14 12.89 -8.49
CA ARG A 14 2.44 14.02 -9.12
C ARG A 14 1.99 15.01 -8.06
N GLY A 15 2.10 16.30 -8.36
CA GLY A 15 1.75 17.38 -7.45
C GLY A 15 2.77 17.56 -6.32
N VAL A 16 2.39 18.30 -5.29
CA VAL A 16 3.15 18.49 -4.05
C VAL A 16 2.22 18.12 -2.92
N ALA A 17 2.71 17.34 -1.95
CA ALA A 17 1.97 17.08 -0.72
C ALA A 17 2.20 18.22 0.25
N ASP A 18 1.13 18.79 0.79
CA ASP A 18 1.24 19.77 1.87
C ASP A 18 1.47 19.10 3.24
N GLU A 19 1.70 19.93 4.26
CA GLU A 19 1.97 19.45 5.62
C GLU A 19 0.76 18.72 6.24
N GLU A 20 -0.47 19.14 5.92
CA GLU A 20 -1.69 18.54 6.43
C GLU A 20 -1.89 17.14 5.84
N GLU A 21 -1.68 16.99 4.53
CA GLU A 21 -1.73 15.71 3.83
C GLU A 21 -0.67 14.74 4.36
N LEU A 22 0.56 15.21 4.61
CA LEU A 22 1.63 14.38 5.18
C LEU A 22 1.33 13.96 6.63
N ALA A 23 0.77 14.86 7.43
CA ALA A 23 0.32 14.57 8.79
C ALA A 23 -0.81 13.52 8.80
N ALA A 24 -1.79 13.66 7.90
CA ALA A 24 -2.89 12.71 7.75
C ALA A 24 -2.40 11.32 7.33
N LEU A 25 -1.48 11.25 6.36
CA LEU A 25 -0.86 10.00 5.93
C LEU A 25 -0.12 9.33 7.10
N THR A 26 0.64 10.11 7.87
CA THR A 26 1.39 9.62 9.04
C THR A 26 0.44 9.07 10.10
N ALA A 27 -0.62 9.81 10.44
CA ALA A 27 -1.64 9.36 11.38
C ALA A 27 -2.30 8.05 10.94
N LEU A 28 -2.61 7.91 9.65
CA LEU A 28 -3.17 6.69 9.08
C LEU A 28 -2.21 5.49 9.21
N LEU A 29 -0.93 5.69 8.89
CA LEU A 29 0.08 4.63 8.99
C LEU A 29 0.27 4.18 10.45
N LEU A 30 0.30 5.12 11.40
CA LEU A 30 0.38 4.80 12.83
C LEU A 30 -0.86 4.04 13.32
N ALA A 31 -2.06 4.47 12.92
CA ALA A 31 -3.30 3.79 13.27
C ALA A 31 -3.33 2.34 12.74
N ARG A 32 -2.87 2.12 11.50
CA ARG A 32 -2.75 0.77 10.92
C ARG A 32 -1.70 -0.07 11.64
N ALA A 33 -0.55 0.52 11.98
CA ALA A 33 0.49 -0.17 12.73
C ALA A 33 -0.01 -0.60 14.11
N ALA A 34 -0.74 0.28 14.82
CA ALA A 34 -1.37 -0.04 16.09
C ALA A 34 -2.41 -1.17 15.94
N ALA A 35 -3.25 -1.11 14.91
CA ALA A 35 -4.27 -2.14 14.65
C ALA A 35 -3.66 -3.51 14.27
N ALA A 36 -2.49 -3.55 13.62
CA ALA A 36 -1.80 -4.78 13.24
C ALA A 36 -1.34 -5.63 14.45
N HIS A 37 -1.19 -5.02 15.63
CA HIS A 37 -0.84 -5.72 16.86
C HIS A 37 -2.04 -6.40 17.53
N THR A 38 -3.25 -6.12 17.07
CA THR A 38 -4.44 -6.86 17.46
C THR A 38 -4.52 -8.11 16.58
N PRO A 39 -4.53 -9.34 17.13
CA PRO A 39 -4.75 -10.53 16.33
C PRO A 39 -6.11 -10.40 15.65
N ALA A 40 -6.10 -10.10 14.35
CA ALA A 40 -7.31 -10.12 13.56
C ALA A 40 -7.87 -11.54 13.65
N PRO A 41 -9.17 -11.73 13.92
CA PRO A 41 -9.77 -13.05 13.78
C PRO A 41 -9.42 -13.54 12.38
N HIS A 42 -8.85 -14.74 12.29
CA HIS A 42 -8.42 -15.36 11.03
C HIS A 42 -9.46 -15.04 9.95
N PRO A 43 -9.07 -14.44 8.82
CA PRO A 43 -10.03 -14.18 7.76
C PRO A 43 -10.62 -15.54 7.40
N HIS A 44 -11.91 -15.73 7.69
CA HIS A 44 -12.64 -16.89 7.21
C HIS A 44 -12.36 -16.98 5.72
N LEU A 45 -11.68 -18.05 5.29
CA LEU A 45 -11.42 -18.35 3.89
C LEU A 45 -12.77 -18.40 3.19
N ARG A 46 -13.20 -17.27 2.63
CA ARG A 46 -14.41 -17.23 1.83
C ARG A 46 -14.09 -17.97 0.55
N THR A 47 -14.73 -19.13 0.44
CA THR A 47 -14.75 -20.03 -0.69
C THR A 47 -14.67 -19.27 -2.01
N THR A 48 -13.68 -19.66 -2.82
CA THR A 48 -13.41 -19.22 -4.18
C THR A 48 -14.70 -19.05 -5.00
N ALA A 49 -15.02 -17.81 -5.38
CA ALA A 49 -15.99 -17.56 -6.44
C ALA A 49 -15.37 -17.93 -7.79
N HIS A 50 -15.96 -18.92 -8.47
CA HIS A 50 -15.48 -19.59 -9.69
C HIS A 50 -15.74 -18.75 -10.97
N TRP A 51 -15.40 -17.47 -10.92
CA TRP A 51 -15.63 -16.54 -12.04
C TRP A 51 -14.31 -16.48 -12.77
N THR A 52 -14.29 -17.07 -13.97
CA THR A 52 -13.10 -17.30 -14.79
C THR A 52 -12.13 -16.12 -14.74
N ARG A 53 -10.87 -16.40 -14.42
CA ARG A 53 -9.79 -15.39 -14.36
C ARG A 53 -9.49 -14.83 -15.74
N HIS A 54 -10.28 -13.86 -16.19
CA HIS A 54 -9.80 -12.90 -17.17
C HIS A 54 -8.83 -11.98 -16.44
N ARG A 55 -7.53 -12.10 -16.75
CA ARG A 55 -6.50 -11.27 -16.15
C ARG A 55 -6.76 -9.82 -16.57
N PRO A 56 -6.82 -8.84 -15.64
CA PRO A 56 -6.98 -7.45 -16.02
C PRO A 56 -5.77 -6.99 -16.84
N TYR A 57 -6.01 -6.19 -17.87
CA TYR A 57 -4.96 -5.54 -18.66
C TYR A 57 -4.07 -4.72 -17.71
N HIS A 58 -2.77 -4.98 -17.75
CA HIS A 58 -1.78 -4.21 -16.99
C HIS A 58 -1.19 -3.15 -17.93
N SER A 59 -1.37 -1.88 -17.58
CA SER A 59 -0.71 -0.79 -18.30
C SER A 59 0.81 -0.91 -18.10
N PRO A 60 1.66 -0.72 -19.13
CA PRO A 60 3.12 -0.73 -19.00
C PRO A 60 3.70 0.29 -17.98
N HIS A 61 2.85 1.15 -17.42
CA HIS A 61 3.23 2.22 -16.49
C HIS A 61 2.75 2.03 -15.04
N SER A 62 2.16 0.88 -14.65
CA SER A 62 1.89 0.61 -13.23
C SER A 62 3.11 0.02 -12.54
N TRP A 63 3.63 0.72 -11.54
CA TRP A 63 4.84 0.38 -10.77
C TRP A 63 4.59 -0.70 -9.70
N GLN A 64 3.83 -1.72 -10.05
CA GLN A 64 3.67 -2.91 -9.22
C GLN A 64 4.11 -4.11 -10.06
N ALA A 65 5.41 -4.42 -10.01
CA ALA A 65 5.87 -5.73 -10.45
C ALA A 65 5.27 -6.77 -9.47
N PRO A 66 4.52 -7.78 -9.95
CA PRO A 66 4.06 -8.85 -9.08
C PRO A 66 5.28 -9.66 -8.59
N ALA A 67 5.33 -9.91 -7.29
CA ALA A 67 6.24 -10.88 -6.68
C ALA A 67 5.88 -12.31 -7.08
#